data_AF-A0AAD9KE53-F1
#
_entry.id   AF-A0AAD9KE53-F1
#
_cell.length_a   1.000
_cell.length_b   1.000
_cell.length_c   1.000
_cell.angle_alpha   90.00
_cell.angle_beta   90.00
_cell.angle_gamma   90.00
#
_symmetry.space_group_name_H-M   'P 1'
#
loop_
_entity.id
_entity.type
_entity.pdbx_description
1 polymer ?
#
loop_
_entity_poly.entity_id
_entity_poly.type
_entity_poly.pdbx_seq_one_letter_code
_entity_poly.pdbx_strand_id
1 'polypeptide(L)'
;MAFGNGRVLDLLQGRSRPMPTADMFETEPGAALIQCVEANVDNPMNFDLYDDHGTVSLEKVVGVLSTLKNEFMFLSVSESLAGQLMFKHAHTLLEDATRALERKEYAQAVKSSTRSLEIAEQLSHNRTQKAVVLICRAEAKYEMKDYKSAFNDVTKGIAFEARVMTGPLLLIKVFTAFGEYEKAFNLCITAIMKFEVKPGIFTQFVKRAVILAAKVCNGFQEIEILSESKINNDTWNDVVRELAKEDAWSFVKIILLGTDDNTGIEMTLNAKGIHLWGLIDYCDITPWKQWGQKLMLFLLKHGADYETICPKSKSPLHRAMEIGLKSDSFDLLKELLSNYVKPNKLNQIDENGNTLLHLACSDKSATRTTAIKFLLNHNLDIMLKNDVGEMAHELLPEEDEDRKMLQEIIYQKACNAIERTNQKQATSGNAGFTKLESKGIIDKKWSYTRVQNWLADCGLQHCQERLKQIEGSKLYELRILQDQCPDIFYRILEQDTQLGFVDILKLSAALRNCVPEPKLP
;
A
#
# COMPACT_ATOMS: atom_id res chain seq x y z
N MET A 1 -8.74 -5.09 -11.56
CA MET A 1 -9.05 -6.25 -12.42
C MET A 1 -8.42 -6.06 -13.80
N ALA A 2 -7.11 -6.32 -13.93
CA ALA A 2 -6.42 -6.45 -15.21
C ALA A 2 -5.10 -7.18 -14.91
N PHE A 3 -5.04 -8.48 -15.19
CA PHE A 3 -3.79 -9.24 -15.14
C PHE A 3 -3.53 -9.81 -16.53
N GLY A 4 -2.32 -9.60 -17.03
CA GLY A 4 -1.90 -9.88 -18.40
C GLY A 4 -2.04 -11.35 -18.78
N ASN A 5 -2.86 -11.60 -19.79
CA ASN A 5 -3.18 -12.92 -20.32
C ASN A 5 -2.40 -13.26 -21.61
N GLY A 6 -1.18 -12.76 -21.78
CA GLY A 6 -0.36 -13.05 -22.98
C GLY A 6 0.38 -14.41 -23.00
N ARG A 7 0.17 -15.31 -22.03
CA ARG A 7 1.14 -16.41 -21.74
C ARG A 7 0.99 -17.70 -22.54
N VAL A 8 -0.10 -17.92 -23.29
CA VAL A 8 -0.31 -19.19 -23.99
C VAL A 8 0.61 -19.34 -25.21
N LEU A 9 0.92 -18.24 -25.91
CA LEU A 9 1.80 -18.24 -27.09
C LEU A 9 3.30 -18.36 -26.71
N ASP A 10 3.72 -17.78 -25.59
CA ASP A 10 5.12 -17.83 -25.11
C ASP A 10 5.63 -19.26 -24.78
N LEU A 11 4.72 -20.23 -24.61
CA LEU A 11 5.07 -21.61 -24.28
C LEU A 11 5.44 -22.47 -25.51
N LEU A 12 5.13 -22.02 -26.74
CA LEU A 12 5.48 -22.75 -27.97
C LEU A 12 6.89 -22.43 -28.48
N GLN A 13 7.49 -21.30 -28.08
CA GLN A 13 8.77 -20.83 -28.62
C GLN A 13 10.02 -21.50 -27.99
N GLY A 14 9.85 -22.42 -27.04
CA GLY A 14 10.96 -22.92 -26.22
C GLY A 14 11.81 -24.04 -26.82
N ARG A 15 11.33 -24.82 -27.81
CA ARG A 15 12.11 -25.92 -28.42
C ARG A 15 11.64 -26.25 -29.85
N SER A 16 12.14 -25.53 -30.84
CA SER A 16 12.25 -26.03 -32.20
C SER A 16 13.71 -25.95 -32.62
N ARG A 17 14.29 -27.09 -33.02
CA ARG A 17 15.54 -27.11 -33.82
C ARG A 17 15.38 -26.13 -34.99
N PRO A 18 16.47 -25.51 -35.50
CA PRO A 18 16.35 -24.60 -36.64
C PRO A 18 15.79 -25.41 -37.82
N MET A 19 14.54 -25.15 -38.19
CA MET A 19 14.05 -25.49 -39.51
C MET A 19 14.60 -24.46 -40.51
N PRO A 20 14.71 -24.84 -41.79
CA PRO A 20 15.31 -23.98 -42.81
C PRO A 20 14.61 -22.63 -42.86
N THR A 21 15.40 -21.57 -43.05
CA THR A 21 14.98 -20.18 -43.13
C THR A 21 13.83 -19.98 -44.13
N ALA A 22 12.92 -19.08 -43.76
CA ALA A 22 11.65 -18.77 -44.43
C ALA A 22 11.78 -18.26 -45.88
N ASP A 23 13.00 -18.01 -46.37
CA ASP A 23 13.25 -17.37 -47.67
C ASP A 23 13.12 -18.31 -48.88
N MET A 24 12.79 -19.59 -48.70
CA MET A 24 12.62 -20.56 -49.81
C MET A 24 11.17 -20.81 -50.25
N PHE A 25 10.18 -20.19 -49.60
CA PHE A 25 8.75 -20.44 -49.90
C PHE A 25 7.90 -19.16 -49.93
N GLU A 26 8.48 -18.03 -50.33
CA GLU A 26 7.77 -16.74 -50.51
C GLU A 26 6.86 -16.67 -51.75
N THR A 27 6.56 -17.80 -52.40
CA THR A 27 5.50 -17.85 -53.41
C THR A 27 4.36 -18.73 -52.88
N GLU A 28 3.18 -18.11 -52.83
CA GLU A 28 1.94 -18.60 -52.25
C GLU A 28 1.77 -20.14 -52.25
N PRO A 29 1.74 -20.80 -51.07
CA PRO A 29 1.42 -22.22 -50.97
C PRO A 29 0.06 -22.56 -51.60
N GLY A 30 -0.85 -21.58 -51.68
CA GLY A 30 -2.13 -21.70 -52.38
C GLY A 30 -1.98 -21.81 -53.90
N ALA A 31 -1.10 -21.02 -54.53
CA ALA A 31 -0.90 -21.04 -55.98
C ALA A 31 -0.25 -22.34 -56.47
N ALA A 32 0.71 -22.87 -55.72
CA ALA A 32 1.33 -24.16 -56.04
C ALA A 32 0.36 -25.34 -55.85
N LEU A 33 -0.57 -25.26 -54.89
CA LEU A 33 -1.59 -26.28 -54.66
C LEU A 33 -2.69 -26.22 -55.73
N ILE A 34 -3.13 -25.02 -56.11
CA ILE A 34 -4.06 -24.78 -57.22
C ILE A 34 -3.46 -25.32 -58.52
N GLN A 35 -2.20 -25.00 -58.83
CA GLN A 35 -1.51 -25.58 -59.99
C GLN A 35 -1.41 -27.11 -59.94
N CYS A 36 -1.15 -27.70 -58.77
CA CYS A 36 -1.10 -29.16 -58.62
C CYS A 36 -2.47 -29.84 -58.79
N VAL A 37 -3.55 -29.20 -58.33
CA VAL A 37 -4.93 -29.70 -58.47
C VAL A 37 -5.44 -29.49 -59.90
N GLU A 38 -5.16 -28.33 -60.51
CA GLU A 38 -5.52 -28.02 -61.90
C GLU A 38 -4.75 -28.87 -62.92
N ALA A 39 -3.50 -29.26 -62.62
CA ALA A 39 -2.67 -30.05 -63.54
C ALA A 39 -2.97 -31.56 -63.53
N ASN A 40 -3.69 -32.10 -62.52
CA ASN A 40 -3.78 -33.56 -62.31
C ASN A 40 -5.22 -34.11 -62.23
N VAL A 41 -6.24 -33.30 -62.49
CA VAL A 41 -7.63 -33.80 -62.56
C VAL A 41 -8.12 -33.65 -63.99
N ASP A 42 -8.35 -34.78 -64.68
CA ASP A 42 -8.88 -34.84 -66.06
C ASP A 42 -10.29 -34.23 -66.24
N ASN A 43 -10.87 -33.70 -65.16
CA ASN A 43 -12.14 -32.99 -65.15
C ASN A 43 -12.08 -31.92 -64.03
N PRO A 44 -12.00 -30.61 -64.33
CA PRO A 44 -11.91 -29.59 -63.32
C PRO A 44 -13.22 -29.54 -62.54
N MET A 45 -13.30 -30.29 -61.43
CA MET A 45 -14.29 -30.02 -60.41
C MET A 45 -13.99 -28.61 -59.90
N ASN A 46 -14.92 -27.70 -60.17
CA ASN A 46 -14.85 -26.31 -59.78
C ASN A 46 -15.01 -26.23 -58.26
N PHE A 47 -13.93 -26.51 -57.53
CA PHE A 47 -13.91 -26.37 -56.09
C PHE A 47 -13.96 -24.87 -55.78
N ASP A 48 -15.03 -24.44 -55.15
CA ASP A 48 -15.12 -23.12 -54.57
C ASP A 48 -14.11 -23.05 -53.41
N LEU A 49 -12.92 -22.50 -53.69
CA LEU A 49 -11.79 -22.39 -52.76
C LEU A 49 -11.62 -20.97 -52.20
N TYR A 50 -12.38 -20.00 -52.70
CA TYR A 50 -12.23 -18.59 -52.34
C TYR A 50 -13.30 -18.19 -51.34
N ASP A 51 -12.98 -17.35 -50.36
CA ASP A 51 -14.00 -16.72 -49.52
C ASP A 51 -14.74 -15.60 -50.26
N ASP A 52 -15.72 -14.98 -49.60
CA ASP A 52 -16.53 -13.88 -50.14
C ASP A 52 -15.70 -12.62 -50.50
N HIS A 53 -14.41 -12.61 -50.17
CA HIS A 53 -13.47 -11.54 -50.47
C HIS A 53 -12.49 -11.89 -51.59
N GLY A 54 -12.62 -13.07 -52.21
CA GLY A 54 -11.75 -13.52 -53.29
C GLY A 54 -10.37 -13.97 -52.82
N THR A 55 -10.18 -14.20 -51.51
CA THR A 55 -8.96 -14.79 -50.96
C THR A 55 -9.12 -16.30 -50.78
N VAL A 56 -8.05 -17.06 -51.00
CA VAL A 56 -8.09 -18.53 -50.85
C VAL A 56 -8.41 -18.88 -49.39
N SER A 57 -9.59 -19.47 -49.17
CA SER A 57 -10.05 -19.88 -47.87
C SER A 57 -9.35 -21.18 -47.47
N LEU A 58 -8.47 -21.09 -46.47
CA LEU A 58 -7.83 -22.24 -45.84
C LEU A 58 -8.85 -23.31 -45.38
N GLU A 59 -10.04 -22.89 -44.96
CA GLU A 59 -11.13 -23.79 -44.56
C GLU A 59 -11.67 -24.58 -45.76
N LYS A 60 -11.94 -23.91 -46.88
CA LYS A 60 -12.38 -24.56 -48.13
C LYS A 60 -11.29 -25.48 -48.69
N VAL A 61 -10.02 -25.05 -48.67
CA VAL A 61 -8.86 -25.86 -49.10
C VAL A 61 -8.70 -27.13 -48.24
N VAL A 62 -8.79 -27.03 -46.91
CA VAL A 62 -8.72 -28.19 -46.01
C VAL A 62 -9.91 -29.14 -46.23
N GLY A 63 -11.11 -28.62 -46.50
CA GLY A 63 -12.29 -29.41 -46.85
C GLY A 63 -12.11 -30.24 -48.13
N VAL A 64 -11.53 -29.64 -49.17
CA VAL A 64 -11.22 -30.34 -50.42
C VAL A 64 -10.13 -31.40 -50.21
N LEU A 65 -9.04 -31.05 -49.51
CA LEU A 65 -7.94 -31.99 -49.24
C LEU A 65 -8.36 -33.18 -48.38
N SER A 66 -9.25 -32.99 -47.40
CA SER A 66 -9.79 -34.08 -46.59
C SER A 66 -10.72 -35.02 -47.38
N THR A 67 -11.39 -34.50 -48.42
CA THR A 67 -12.21 -35.31 -49.34
C THR A 67 -11.33 -36.12 -50.29
N LEU A 68 -10.28 -35.49 -50.85
CA LEU A 68 -9.31 -36.12 -51.76
C LEU A 68 -8.49 -37.22 -51.07
N LYS A 69 -8.30 -37.15 -49.75
CA LYS A 69 -7.64 -38.21 -48.96
C LYS A 69 -8.29 -39.60 -49.11
N ASN A 70 -9.56 -39.66 -49.52
CA ASN A 70 -10.30 -40.92 -49.69
C ASN A 70 -10.22 -41.49 -51.13
N GLU A 71 -9.72 -40.76 -52.12
CA GLU A 71 -9.66 -41.20 -53.53
C GLU A 71 -8.20 -41.19 -54.05
N PHE A 72 -7.57 -42.38 -54.07
CA PHE A 72 -6.35 -42.82 -54.78
C PHE A 72 -5.12 -41.89 -55.04
N MET A 73 -3.95 -42.37 -54.57
CA MET A 73 -2.57 -42.22 -55.10
C MET A 73 -1.94 -40.83 -55.34
N PHE A 74 -1.94 -39.95 -54.33
CA PHE A 74 -0.98 -38.82 -54.24
C PHE A 74 -0.21 -38.80 -52.90
N LEU A 75 0.04 -39.99 -52.36
CA LEU A 75 0.03 -40.27 -50.91
C LEU A 75 1.14 -39.66 -50.05
N SER A 76 2.31 -39.21 -50.54
CA SER A 76 3.37 -38.74 -49.60
C SER A 76 3.54 -37.21 -49.54
N VAL A 77 3.52 -36.53 -50.69
CA VAL A 77 3.72 -35.08 -50.76
C VAL A 77 2.43 -34.32 -50.43
N SER A 78 1.28 -34.81 -50.90
CA SER A 78 -0.03 -34.22 -50.59
C SER A 78 -0.40 -34.39 -49.11
N GLU A 79 -0.07 -35.54 -48.51
CA GLU A 79 -0.30 -35.78 -47.07
C GLU A 79 0.56 -34.87 -46.19
N SER A 80 1.82 -34.64 -46.58
CA SER A 80 2.73 -33.73 -45.86
C SER A 80 2.22 -32.28 -45.91
N LEU A 81 1.83 -31.80 -47.10
CA LEU A 81 1.36 -30.43 -47.29
C LEU A 81 -0.04 -30.20 -46.67
N ALA A 82 -0.96 -31.15 -46.84
CA ALA A 82 -2.27 -31.12 -46.19
C ALA A 82 -2.13 -31.12 -44.65
N GLY A 83 -1.23 -31.95 -44.12
CA GLY A 83 -0.92 -31.96 -42.69
C GLY A 83 -0.36 -30.63 -42.18
N GLN A 84 0.52 -29.97 -42.95
CA GLN A 84 1.05 -28.64 -42.61
C GLN A 84 -0.02 -27.54 -42.65
N LEU A 85 -0.90 -27.55 -43.65
CA LEU A 85 -2.00 -26.60 -43.76
C LEU A 85 -3.03 -26.79 -42.64
N MET A 86 -3.40 -28.03 -42.34
CA MET A 86 -4.27 -28.37 -41.22
C MET A 86 -3.65 -27.94 -39.88
N PHE A 87 -2.35 -28.16 -39.69
CA PHE A 87 -1.63 -27.69 -38.50
C PHE A 87 -1.68 -26.16 -38.36
N LYS A 88 -1.39 -25.43 -39.45
CA LYS A 88 -1.43 -23.96 -39.47
C LYS A 88 -2.85 -23.45 -39.18
N HIS A 89 -3.87 -24.05 -39.80
CA HIS A 89 -5.26 -23.66 -39.57
C HIS A 89 -5.69 -23.91 -38.12
N ALA A 90 -5.35 -25.08 -37.55
CA ALA A 90 -5.60 -25.37 -36.14
C ALA A 90 -4.89 -24.38 -35.21
N HIS A 91 -3.69 -23.91 -35.59
CA HIS A 91 -2.94 -22.92 -34.83
C HIS A 91 -3.61 -21.54 -34.85
N THR A 92 -4.03 -21.06 -36.03
CA THR A 92 -4.76 -19.79 -36.15
C THR A 92 -6.07 -19.80 -35.34
N LEU A 93 -6.82 -20.91 -35.36
CA LEU A 93 -8.03 -21.04 -34.54
C LEU A 93 -7.74 -21.03 -33.03
N LEU A 94 -6.59 -21.55 -32.60
CA LEU A 94 -6.15 -21.48 -31.21
C LEU A 94 -5.78 -20.04 -30.81
N GLU A 95 -5.14 -19.28 -31.71
CA GLU A 95 -4.87 -17.85 -31.49
C GLU A 95 -6.15 -17.05 -31.39
N ASP A 96 -7.14 -17.32 -32.27
CA ASP A 96 -8.46 -16.70 -32.20
C ASP A 96 -9.17 -17.03 -30.88
N ALA A 97 -9.09 -18.29 -30.43
CA ALA A 97 -9.65 -18.69 -29.14
C ALA A 97 -8.97 -17.97 -27.97
N THR A 98 -7.65 -17.79 -28.04
CA THR A 98 -6.87 -17.08 -27.01
C THR A 98 -7.22 -15.58 -27.00
N ARG A 99 -7.34 -14.94 -28.16
CA ARG A 99 -7.81 -13.55 -28.28
C ARG A 99 -9.24 -13.38 -27.76
N ALA A 100 -10.12 -14.34 -28.02
CA ALA A 100 -11.48 -14.34 -27.49
C ALA A 100 -11.49 -14.47 -25.95
N LEU A 101 -10.62 -15.30 -25.37
CA LEU A 101 -10.43 -15.39 -23.91
C LEU A 101 -9.98 -14.05 -23.31
N GLU A 102 -9.02 -13.38 -23.92
CA GLU A 102 -8.54 -12.06 -23.48
C GLU A 102 -9.65 -11.00 -23.51
N ARG A 103 -10.53 -11.06 -24.52
CA ARG A 103 -11.72 -10.20 -24.66
C ARG A 103 -12.90 -10.63 -23.77
N LYS A 104 -12.77 -11.72 -23.02
CA LYS A 104 -13.84 -12.34 -22.21
C LYS A 104 -15.05 -12.82 -23.03
N GLU A 105 -14.84 -13.12 -24.30
CA GLU A 105 -15.83 -13.68 -25.22
C GLU A 105 -15.81 -15.22 -25.12
N TYR A 106 -16.18 -15.75 -23.95
CA TYR A 106 -15.94 -17.16 -23.61
C TYR A 106 -16.64 -18.16 -24.55
N ALA A 107 -17.87 -17.85 -25.01
CA ALA A 107 -18.58 -18.69 -25.97
C ALA A 107 -17.85 -18.80 -27.32
N GLN A 108 -17.27 -17.68 -27.79
CA GLN A 108 -16.47 -17.66 -29.01
C GLN A 108 -15.16 -18.42 -28.83
N ALA A 109 -14.52 -18.28 -27.67
CA ALA A 109 -13.33 -19.05 -27.33
C ALA A 109 -13.60 -20.57 -27.33
N VAL A 110 -14.73 -21.02 -26.78
CA VAL A 110 -15.14 -22.44 -26.83
C VAL A 110 -15.39 -22.90 -28.26
N LYS A 111 -16.03 -22.07 -29.09
CA LYS A 111 -16.30 -22.39 -30.51
C LYS A 111 -14.99 -22.57 -31.29
N SER A 112 -14.10 -21.58 -31.23
CA SER A 112 -12.82 -21.61 -31.96
C SER A 112 -11.90 -22.74 -31.48
N SER A 113 -11.83 -22.97 -30.16
CA SER A 113 -11.02 -24.07 -29.61
C SER A 113 -11.60 -25.46 -29.92
N THR A 114 -12.92 -25.61 -30.00
CA THR A 114 -13.54 -26.89 -30.39
C THR A 114 -13.20 -27.23 -31.83
N ARG A 115 -13.31 -26.26 -32.75
CA ARG A 115 -12.92 -26.45 -34.14
C ARG A 115 -11.43 -26.70 -34.32
N SER A 116 -10.59 -26.00 -33.56
CA SER A 116 -9.14 -26.27 -33.52
C SER A 116 -8.84 -27.71 -33.07
N LEU A 117 -9.59 -28.22 -32.07
CA LEU A 117 -9.42 -29.58 -31.56
C LEU A 117 -9.82 -30.64 -32.60
N GLU A 118 -10.93 -30.44 -33.31
CA GLU A 118 -11.39 -31.36 -34.36
C GLU A 118 -10.33 -31.55 -35.46
N ILE A 119 -9.70 -30.45 -35.88
CA ILE A 119 -8.59 -30.51 -36.85
C ILE A 119 -7.36 -31.16 -36.21
N ALA A 120 -7.03 -30.82 -34.97
CA ALA A 120 -5.89 -31.41 -34.28
C ALA A 120 -6.05 -32.92 -34.07
N GLU A 121 -7.25 -33.43 -33.83
CA GLU A 121 -7.54 -34.86 -33.68
C GLU A 121 -7.18 -35.67 -34.93
N GLN A 122 -7.36 -35.09 -36.12
CA GLN A 122 -6.96 -35.68 -37.40
C GLN A 122 -5.44 -35.75 -37.60
N LEU A 123 -4.67 -34.99 -36.82
CA LEU A 123 -3.21 -35.00 -36.82
C LEU A 123 -2.69 -36.07 -35.83
N SER A 124 -2.07 -37.13 -36.34
CA SER A 124 -1.60 -38.29 -35.58
C SER A 124 -0.48 -37.99 -34.58
N HIS A 125 0.30 -36.91 -34.78
CA HIS A 125 1.55 -36.67 -34.03
C HIS A 125 1.62 -35.37 -33.23
N ASN A 126 0.48 -34.75 -32.89
CA ASN A 126 0.48 -33.42 -32.30
C ASN A 126 -0.08 -33.34 -30.88
N ARG A 127 0.56 -34.03 -29.94
CA ARG A 127 0.12 -34.07 -28.53
C ARG A 127 0.14 -32.70 -27.86
N THR A 128 1.16 -31.89 -28.11
CA THR A 128 1.29 -30.55 -27.49
C THR A 128 0.16 -29.63 -27.92
N GLN A 129 -0.17 -29.56 -29.20
CA GLN A 129 -1.27 -28.70 -29.66
C GLN A 129 -2.62 -29.19 -29.12
N LYS A 130 -2.87 -30.51 -29.11
CA LYS A 130 -4.06 -31.08 -28.46
C LYS A 130 -4.17 -30.68 -27.00
N ALA A 131 -3.06 -30.76 -26.24
CA ALA A 131 -3.02 -30.35 -24.84
C ALA A 131 -3.35 -28.86 -24.67
N VAL A 132 -2.71 -27.97 -25.43
CA VAL A 132 -2.93 -26.51 -25.31
C VAL A 132 -4.36 -26.12 -25.71
N VAL A 133 -4.91 -26.69 -26.78
CA VAL A 133 -6.29 -26.43 -27.21
C VAL A 133 -7.29 -26.87 -26.15
N LEU A 134 -7.10 -28.07 -25.57
CA LEU A 134 -7.94 -28.57 -24.48
C LEU A 134 -7.88 -27.68 -23.24
N ILE A 135 -6.68 -27.20 -22.85
CA ILE A 135 -6.51 -26.31 -21.70
C ILE A 135 -7.18 -24.95 -21.97
N CYS A 136 -7.00 -24.38 -23.16
CA CYS A 136 -7.66 -23.14 -23.58
C CYS A 136 -9.20 -23.26 -23.54
N ARG A 137 -9.74 -24.36 -24.08
CA ARG A 137 -11.18 -24.64 -24.03
C ARG A 137 -11.69 -24.83 -22.60
N ALA A 138 -10.92 -25.54 -21.76
CA ALA A 138 -11.26 -25.75 -20.37
C ALA A 138 -11.32 -24.42 -19.60
N GLU A 139 -10.41 -23.48 -19.89
CA GLU A 139 -10.39 -22.16 -19.26
C GLU A 139 -11.65 -21.36 -19.62
N ALA A 140 -12.03 -21.34 -20.89
CA ALA A 140 -13.27 -20.68 -21.32
C ALA A 140 -14.51 -21.28 -20.65
N LYS A 141 -14.59 -22.62 -20.58
CA LYS A 141 -15.68 -23.34 -19.89
C LYS A 141 -15.74 -23.07 -18.40
N TYR A 142 -14.57 -22.97 -17.75
CA TYR A 142 -14.47 -22.63 -16.34
C TYR A 142 -15.05 -21.24 -16.06
N GLU A 143 -14.70 -20.24 -16.87
CA GLU A 143 -15.23 -18.87 -16.73
C GLU A 143 -16.75 -18.81 -17.01
N MET A 144 -17.26 -19.69 -17.87
CA MET A 144 -18.70 -19.89 -18.08
C MET A 144 -19.40 -20.67 -16.95
N LYS A 145 -18.67 -21.07 -15.89
CA LYS A 145 -19.15 -21.89 -14.77
C LYS A 145 -19.55 -23.32 -15.13
N ASP A 146 -19.16 -23.82 -16.30
CA ASP A 146 -19.29 -25.24 -16.67
C ASP A 146 -18.07 -26.04 -16.16
N TYR A 147 -18.01 -26.19 -14.83
CA TYR A 147 -16.87 -26.82 -14.16
C TYR A 147 -16.70 -28.30 -14.53
N LYS A 148 -17.78 -29.02 -14.81
CA LYS A 148 -17.73 -30.45 -15.17
C LYS A 148 -17.09 -30.66 -16.54
N SER A 149 -17.47 -29.86 -17.53
CA SER A 149 -16.84 -29.94 -18.85
C SER A 149 -15.41 -29.41 -18.81
N ALA A 150 -15.13 -28.35 -18.04
CA ALA A 150 -13.77 -27.84 -17.82
C ALA A 150 -12.86 -28.90 -17.20
N PHE A 151 -13.35 -29.65 -16.20
CA PHE A 151 -12.63 -30.76 -15.56
C PHE A 151 -12.22 -31.84 -16.58
N ASN A 152 -13.17 -32.26 -17.42
CA ASN A 152 -12.91 -33.29 -18.42
C ASN A 152 -11.86 -32.85 -19.44
N ASP A 153 -11.96 -31.60 -19.91
CA ASP A 153 -11.02 -31.05 -20.90
C ASP A 153 -9.62 -30.87 -20.30
N VAL A 154 -9.50 -30.31 -19.09
CA VAL A 154 -8.18 -30.11 -18.46
C VAL A 154 -7.51 -31.44 -18.12
N THR A 155 -8.26 -32.44 -17.65
CA THR A 155 -7.71 -33.77 -17.34
C THR A 155 -7.20 -34.47 -18.61
N LYS A 156 -7.95 -34.36 -19.71
CA LYS A 156 -7.50 -34.84 -21.03
C LYS A 156 -6.26 -34.09 -21.51
N GLY A 157 -6.23 -32.76 -21.35
CA GLY A 157 -5.09 -31.93 -21.75
C GLY A 157 -3.81 -32.31 -21.02
N ILE A 158 -3.87 -32.50 -19.69
CA ILE A 158 -2.74 -32.95 -18.87
C ILE A 158 -2.27 -34.36 -19.27
N ALA A 159 -3.21 -35.26 -19.61
CA ALA A 159 -2.87 -36.60 -20.07
C ALA A 159 -2.10 -36.62 -21.40
N PHE A 160 -2.31 -35.62 -22.26
CA PHE A 160 -1.54 -35.46 -23.51
C PHE A 160 -0.14 -34.91 -23.27
N GLU A 161 0.01 -33.87 -22.44
CA GLU A 161 1.30 -33.26 -22.12
C GLU A 161 1.30 -32.63 -20.71
N ALA A 162 1.83 -33.37 -19.73
CA ALA A 162 1.87 -32.95 -18.34
C ALA A 162 2.80 -31.75 -18.08
N ARG A 163 3.72 -31.42 -19.01
CA ARG A 163 4.65 -30.27 -18.86
C ARG A 163 3.99 -28.92 -19.13
N VAL A 164 2.77 -28.88 -19.68
CA VAL A 164 2.02 -27.64 -19.86
C VAL A 164 1.46 -27.19 -18.51
N MET A 165 2.22 -26.33 -17.81
CA MET A 165 1.95 -25.92 -16.42
C MET A 165 0.62 -25.18 -16.20
N THR A 166 0.01 -24.63 -17.27
CA THR A 166 -1.33 -24.01 -17.18
C THR A 166 -2.42 -25.04 -16.91
N GLY A 167 -2.24 -26.30 -17.32
CA GLY A 167 -3.17 -27.40 -17.05
C GLY A 167 -3.34 -27.67 -15.56
N PRO A 168 -2.26 -28.00 -14.81
CA PRO A 168 -2.35 -28.22 -13.38
C PRO A 168 -2.92 -27.01 -12.60
N LEU A 169 -2.56 -25.78 -12.96
CA LEU A 169 -3.15 -24.57 -12.35
C LEU A 169 -4.66 -24.50 -12.57
N LEU A 170 -5.13 -24.78 -13.78
CA LEU A 170 -6.55 -24.78 -14.09
C LEU A 170 -7.28 -25.93 -13.38
N LEU A 171 -6.67 -27.10 -13.28
CA LEU A 171 -7.23 -28.23 -12.54
C LEU A 171 -7.39 -27.90 -11.05
N ILE A 172 -6.43 -27.19 -10.44
CA ILE A 172 -6.55 -26.66 -9.08
C ILE A 172 -7.74 -25.71 -8.95
N LYS A 173 -7.94 -24.79 -9.92
CA LYS A 173 -9.10 -23.88 -9.94
C LYS A 173 -10.41 -24.67 -9.99
N VAL A 174 -10.50 -25.68 -10.84
CA VAL A 174 -11.68 -26.55 -10.99
C VAL A 174 -11.98 -27.31 -9.70
N PHE A 175 -10.99 -27.94 -9.07
CA PHE A 175 -11.18 -28.60 -7.77
C PHE A 175 -11.62 -27.62 -6.67
N THR A 176 -11.07 -26.39 -6.68
CA THR A 176 -11.51 -25.34 -5.75
C THR A 176 -12.99 -25.00 -5.96
N ALA A 177 -13.46 -24.96 -7.20
CA ALA A 177 -14.86 -24.68 -7.54
C ALA A 177 -15.81 -25.83 -7.13
N PHE A 178 -15.32 -27.07 -7.12
CA PHE A 178 -16.05 -28.21 -6.57
C PHE A 178 -16.04 -28.31 -5.04
N GLY A 179 -15.30 -27.44 -4.34
CA GLY A 179 -15.12 -27.55 -2.89
C GLY A 179 -14.18 -28.67 -2.46
N GLU A 180 -13.48 -29.31 -3.40
CA GLU A 180 -12.50 -30.37 -3.12
C GLU A 180 -11.13 -29.77 -2.76
N TYR A 181 -11.09 -28.99 -1.67
CA TYR A 181 -9.91 -28.20 -1.29
C TYR A 181 -8.67 -29.05 -0.99
N GLU A 182 -8.84 -30.24 -0.40
CA GLU A 182 -7.74 -31.14 -0.07
C GLU A 182 -7.04 -31.66 -1.34
N LYS A 183 -7.82 -32.08 -2.35
CA LYS A 183 -7.27 -32.51 -3.65
C LYS A 183 -6.58 -31.35 -4.37
N ALA A 184 -7.17 -30.16 -4.31
CA ALA A 184 -6.56 -28.95 -4.86
C ALA A 184 -5.22 -28.63 -4.18
N PHE A 185 -5.14 -28.75 -2.86
CA PHE A 185 -3.94 -28.51 -2.07
C PHE A 185 -2.82 -29.53 -2.39
N ASN A 186 -3.15 -30.83 -2.37
CA ASN A 186 -2.20 -31.90 -2.70
C ASN A 186 -1.63 -31.76 -4.13
N LEU A 187 -2.43 -31.26 -5.06
CA LEU A 187 -1.99 -30.96 -6.42
C LEU A 187 -1.01 -29.77 -6.46
N CYS A 188 -1.22 -28.72 -5.64
CA CYS A 188 -0.24 -27.64 -5.47
C CYS A 188 1.10 -28.17 -4.93
N ILE A 189 1.08 -28.97 -3.86
CA ILE A 189 2.31 -29.54 -3.27
C ILE A 189 3.05 -30.41 -4.28
N THR A 190 2.32 -31.26 -5.00
CA THR A 190 2.91 -32.09 -6.06
C THR A 190 3.55 -31.23 -7.14
N ALA A 191 2.93 -30.11 -7.51
CA ALA A 191 3.46 -29.21 -8.50
C ALA A 191 4.72 -28.46 -8.00
N ILE A 192 4.73 -28.02 -6.75
CA ILE A 192 5.88 -27.36 -6.11
C ILE A 192 7.08 -28.31 -6.05
N MET A 193 6.86 -29.59 -5.73
CA MET A 193 7.93 -30.58 -5.56
C MET A 193 8.50 -31.14 -6.86
N LYS A 194 7.70 -31.26 -7.93
CA LYS A 194 8.08 -32.02 -9.13
C LYS A 194 8.62 -31.19 -10.29
N PHE A 195 8.27 -29.91 -10.39
CA PHE A 195 8.55 -29.15 -11.60
C PHE A 195 9.66 -28.13 -11.36
N GLU A 196 10.65 -28.07 -12.26
CA GLU A 196 11.52 -26.89 -12.43
C GLU A 196 10.67 -25.77 -13.05
N VAL A 197 9.87 -25.10 -12.20
CA VAL A 197 8.89 -24.12 -12.66
C VAL A 197 9.57 -22.78 -12.89
N LYS A 198 9.21 -22.09 -13.99
CA LYS A 198 9.55 -20.67 -14.18
C LYS A 198 9.13 -19.86 -12.93
N PRO A 199 9.96 -18.96 -12.39
CA PRO A 199 9.71 -18.29 -11.10
C PRO A 199 8.29 -17.73 -10.95
N GLY A 200 7.77 -17.01 -11.95
CA GLY A 200 6.43 -16.41 -11.87
C GLY A 200 5.25 -17.38 -11.87
N ILE A 201 5.41 -18.62 -12.37
CA ILE A 201 4.37 -19.66 -12.27
C ILE A 201 4.49 -20.36 -10.91
N PHE A 202 5.71 -20.55 -10.43
CA PHE A 202 5.99 -21.14 -9.12
C PHE A 202 5.32 -20.32 -7.99
N THR A 203 5.49 -19.00 -8.01
CA THR A 203 4.82 -18.07 -7.07
C THR A 203 3.31 -18.24 -7.06
N GLN A 204 2.68 -18.51 -8.22
CA GLN A 204 1.22 -18.73 -8.28
C GLN A 204 0.80 -20.03 -7.61
N PHE A 205 1.57 -21.12 -7.76
CA PHE A 205 1.31 -22.37 -7.05
C PHE A 205 1.44 -22.19 -5.55
N VAL A 206 2.51 -21.54 -5.08
CA VAL A 206 2.72 -21.29 -3.64
C VAL A 206 1.59 -20.41 -3.09
N LYS A 207 1.27 -19.30 -3.76
CA LYS A 207 0.14 -18.42 -3.36
C LYS A 207 -1.17 -19.20 -3.24
N ARG A 208 -1.47 -20.07 -4.21
CA ARG A 208 -2.70 -20.88 -4.21
C ARG A 208 -2.67 -21.95 -3.12
N ALA A 209 -1.52 -22.56 -2.87
CA ALA A 209 -1.34 -23.51 -1.78
C ALA A 209 -1.63 -22.87 -0.42
N VAL A 210 -1.14 -21.65 -0.16
CA VAL A 210 -1.44 -20.90 1.07
C VAL A 210 -2.95 -20.64 1.21
N ILE A 211 -3.59 -20.17 0.15
CA ILE A 211 -5.04 -19.89 0.17
C ILE A 211 -5.85 -21.16 0.45
N LEU A 212 -5.42 -22.30 -0.10
CA LEU A 212 -6.09 -23.59 0.08
C LEU A 212 -5.82 -24.18 1.46
N ALA A 213 -4.59 -24.07 1.99
CA ALA A 213 -4.23 -24.54 3.33
C ALA A 213 -5.17 -23.94 4.39
N ALA A 214 -5.42 -22.62 4.30
CA ALA A 214 -6.35 -21.93 5.18
C ALA A 214 -7.82 -22.38 5.05
N LYS A 215 -8.20 -23.10 3.99
CA LYS A 215 -9.56 -23.61 3.74
C LYS A 215 -9.75 -25.09 4.08
N VAL A 216 -8.69 -25.90 4.02
CA VAL A 216 -8.76 -27.36 4.17
C VAL A 216 -8.89 -27.77 5.64
N CYS A 217 -8.07 -27.20 6.51
CA CYS A 217 -7.98 -27.57 7.93
C CYS A 217 -7.56 -26.33 8.75
N ASN A 218 -7.41 -26.44 10.07
CA ASN A 218 -7.02 -25.39 11.04
C ASN A 218 -5.65 -24.71 10.76
N GLY A 219 -5.41 -24.18 9.56
CA GLY A 219 -4.37 -23.24 9.14
C GLY A 219 -2.92 -23.72 9.14
N PHE A 220 -2.50 -24.50 10.13
CA PHE A 220 -1.11 -24.47 10.59
C PHE A 220 -0.25 -25.63 10.05
N GLN A 221 -0.71 -26.88 10.12
CA GLN A 221 0.09 -28.05 9.74
C GLN A 221 0.48 -28.02 8.26
N GLU A 222 -0.41 -27.57 7.39
CA GLU A 222 -0.17 -27.50 5.95
C GLU A 222 0.75 -26.34 5.54
N ILE A 223 0.77 -25.26 6.31
CA ILE A 223 1.69 -24.14 6.08
C ILE A 223 3.08 -24.46 6.64
N GLU A 224 3.16 -25.23 7.73
CA GLU A 224 4.40 -25.81 8.20
C GLU A 224 5.01 -26.73 7.12
N ILE A 225 4.21 -27.61 6.51
CA ILE A 225 4.63 -28.44 5.36
C ILE A 225 5.13 -27.58 4.19
N LEU A 226 4.49 -26.43 3.91
CA LEU A 226 4.97 -25.49 2.90
C LEU A 226 6.28 -24.81 3.31
N SER A 227 6.47 -24.50 4.60
CA SER A 227 7.70 -23.89 5.11
C SER A 227 8.89 -24.86 5.14
N GLU A 228 8.62 -26.15 5.35
CA GLU A 228 9.61 -27.24 5.26
C GLU A 228 10.01 -27.56 3.81
N SER A 229 9.19 -27.13 2.85
CA SER A 229 9.50 -27.30 1.44
C SER A 229 10.63 -26.35 1.01
N LYS A 230 11.41 -26.73 -0.02
CA LYS A 230 12.58 -25.98 -0.52
C LYS A 230 12.22 -24.66 -1.25
N ILE A 231 11.19 -23.95 -0.79
CA ILE A 231 10.80 -22.63 -1.32
C ILE A 231 11.81 -21.60 -0.80
N ASN A 232 12.44 -20.87 -1.72
CA ASN A 232 13.38 -19.82 -1.34
C ASN A 232 12.67 -18.56 -0.80
N ASN A 233 13.41 -17.73 -0.08
CA ASN A 233 12.87 -16.53 0.56
C ASN A 233 12.35 -15.51 -0.46
N ASP A 234 12.96 -15.43 -1.64
CA ASP A 234 12.49 -14.55 -2.72
C ASP A 234 11.08 -14.90 -3.19
N THR A 235 10.76 -16.19 -3.32
CA THR A 235 9.41 -16.63 -3.66
C THR A 235 8.42 -16.25 -2.57
N TRP A 236 8.76 -16.44 -1.29
CA TRP A 236 7.91 -16.03 -0.18
C TRP A 236 7.66 -14.52 -0.16
N ASN A 237 8.71 -13.71 -0.41
CA ASN A 237 8.60 -12.26 -0.55
C ASN A 237 7.61 -11.89 -1.67
N ASP A 238 7.68 -12.56 -2.82
CA ASP A 238 6.78 -12.30 -3.95
C ASP A 238 5.34 -12.73 -3.64
N VAL A 239 5.14 -13.88 -2.98
CA VAL A 239 3.81 -14.32 -2.53
C VAL A 239 3.19 -13.32 -1.57
N VAL A 240 3.93 -12.85 -0.56
CA VAL A 240 3.47 -11.86 0.41
C VAL A 240 3.11 -10.54 -0.29
N ARG A 241 3.94 -10.06 -1.23
CA ARG A 241 3.66 -8.83 -2.00
C ARG A 241 2.40 -8.96 -2.84
N GLU A 242 2.22 -10.08 -3.52
CA GLU A 242 1.03 -10.30 -4.35
C GLU A 242 -0.25 -10.41 -3.52
N LEU A 243 -0.19 -11.09 -2.36
CA LEU A 243 -1.32 -11.14 -1.43
C LEU A 243 -1.66 -9.77 -0.84
N ALA A 244 -0.65 -8.97 -0.47
CA ALA A 244 -0.85 -7.62 0.03
C ALA A 244 -1.47 -6.69 -1.04
N LYS A 245 -1.05 -6.79 -2.31
CA LYS A 245 -1.67 -6.05 -3.43
C LYS A 245 -3.14 -6.42 -3.65
N GLU A 246 -3.51 -7.66 -3.37
CA GLU A 246 -4.88 -8.18 -3.47
C GLU A 246 -5.70 -7.91 -2.18
N ASP A 247 -5.15 -7.16 -1.22
CA ASP A 247 -5.77 -6.87 0.08
C ASP A 247 -6.07 -8.12 0.92
N ALA A 248 -5.32 -9.19 0.68
CA ALA A 248 -5.55 -10.52 1.24
C ALA A 248 -4.79 -10.71 2.58
N TRP A 249 -4.93 -9.74 3.50
CA TRP A 249 -4.10 -9.62 4.72
C TRP A 249 -4.23 -10.76 5.71
N SER A 250 -5.37 -11.46 5.73
CA SER A 250 -5.53 -12.66 6.56
C SER A 250 -4.52 -13.75 6.19
N PHE A 251 -4.21 -13.92 4.90
CA PHE A 251 -3.20 -14.89 4.47
C PHE A 251 -1.79 -14.39 4.75
N VAL A 252 -1.55 -13.08 4.59
CA VAL A 252 -0.26 -12.46 4.96
C VAL A 252 0.01 -12.65 6.46
N LYS A 253 -1.01 -12.45 7.31
CA LYS A 253 -0.95 -12.72 8.75
C LYS A 253 -0.56 -14.17 9.02
N ILE A 254 -1.21 -15.13 8.37
CA ILE A 254 -0.93 -16.54 8.59
C ILE A 254 0.51 -16.88 8.14
N ILE A 255 0.98 -16.35 7.00
CA ILE A 255 2.36 -16.59 6.54
C ILE A 255 3.38 -16.03 7.54
N LEU A 256 3.21 -14.77 7.95
CA LEU A 256 4.26 -14.03 8.68
C LEU A 256 4.19 -14.19 10.19
N LEU A 257 2.99 -14.29 10.76
CA LEU A 257 2.78 -14.41 12.20
C LEU A 257 2.28 -15.79 12.61
N GLY A 258 1.81 -16.62 11.68
CA GLY A 258 1.21 -17.93 11.99
C GLY A 258 -0.21 -17.80 12.54
N THR A 259 -0.77 -18.89 13.05
CA THR A 259 -2.10 -18.89 13.69
C THR A 259 -2.06 -18.31 15.09
N ASP A 260 -0.96 -18.55 15.81
CA ASP A 260 -0.78 -18.20 17.24
C ASP A 260 0.13 -16.96 17.42
N ASP A 261 0.27 -16.19 16.35
CA ASP A 261 0.99 -14.93 16.23
C ASP A 261 2.51 -14.97 16.47
N ASN A 262 3.11 -16.13 16.74
CA ASN A 262 4.54 -16.30 17.00
C ASN A 262 5.21 -17.44 16.21
N THR A 263 4.48 -18.06 15.28
CA THR A 263 4.91 -19.29 14.60
C THR A 263 5.00 -19.15 13.08
N GLY A 264 4.85 -17.93 12.57
CA GLY A 264 4.97 -17.64 11.15
C GLY A 264 6.42 -17.74 10.65
N ILE A 265 6.58 -17.65 9.33
CA ILE A 265 7.88 -17.69 8.67
C ILE A 265 8.64 -16.41 9.01
N GLU A 266 9.48 -16.48 10.05
CA GLU A 266 10.33 -15.39 10.56
C GLU A 266 11.41 -14.93 9.54
N MET A 267 11.61 -15.69 8.47
CA MET A 267 12.79 -15.62 7.63
C MET A 267 12.87 -14.37 6.74
N THR A 268 13.87 -13.53 6.98
CA THR A 268 14.49 -12.57 6.02
C THR A 268 13.51 -11.83 5.09
N LEU A 269 12.29 -11.51 5.57
CA LEU A 269 11.29 -10.83 4.79
C LEU A 269 11.85 -9.46 4.38
N ASN A 270 11.71 -9.13 3.10
CA ASN A 270 11.96 -7.79 2.59
C ASN A 270 10.62 -7.14 2.23
N ALA A 271 10.05 -6.40 3.19
CA ALA A 271 8.76 -5.75 3.07
C ALA A 271 8.82 -4.43 2.25
N LYS A 272 9.98 -4.09 1.66
CA LYS A 272 10.11 -2.91 0.81
C LYS A 272 9.14 -2.98 -0.37
N GLY A 273 8.39 -1.90 -0.57
CA GLY A 273 7.37 -1.79 -1.63
C GLY A 273 6.01 -2.37 -1.27
N ILE A 274 5.82 -2.91 -0.06
CA ILE A 274 4.49 -3.26 0.45
C ILE A 274 3.81 -1.97 0.94
N HIS A 275 2.64 -1.66 0.39
CA HIS A 275 1.81 -0.54 0.82
C HIS A 275 0.92 -0.97 2.00
N LEU A 276 1.00 -0.23 3.10
CA LEU A 276 0.36 -0.59 4.37
C LEU A 276 -1.09 -0.09 4.52
N TRP A 277 -1.55 0.79 3.61
CA TRP A 277 -2.89 1.38 3.66
C TRP A 277 -4.01 0.34 3.79
N GLY A 278 -4.00 -0.75 3.02
CA GLY A 278 -5.05 -1.78 3.10
C GLY A 278 -5.09 -2.52 4.44
N LEU A 279 -3.96 -2.60 5.15
CA LEU A 279 -3.88 -3.25 6.46
C LEU A 279 -4.52 -2.40 7.56
N ILE A 280 -4.71 -1.09 7.33
CA ILE A 280 -5.10 -0.18 8.40
C ILE A 280 -6.52 -0.40 8.91
N ASP A 281 -7.43 -0.84 8.04
CA ASP A 281 -8.80 -1.14 8.41
C ASP A 281 -8.85 -2.32 9.40
N TYR A 282 -7.90 -3.25 9.28
CA TYR A 282 -7.73 -4.35 10.23
C TYR A 282 -7.17 -3.88 11.59
N CYS A 283 -6.54 -2.70 11.67
CA CYS A 283 -6.13 -2.10 12.94
C CYS A 283 -7.28 -1.38 13.66
N ASP A 284 -8.32 -0.97 12.93
CA ASP A 284 -9.49 -0.25 13.46
C ASP A 284 -10.64 -1.19 13.88
N ILE A 285 -10.79 -2.33 13.20
CA ILE A 285 -11.95 -3.21 13.35
C ILE A 285 -11.69 -4.32 14.39
N THR A 286 -12.59 -4.44 15.37
CA THR A 286 -12.66 -5.63 16.24
C THR A 286 -13.38 -6.73 15.46
N PRO A 287 -12.80 -7.93 15.24
CA PRO A 287 -11.84 -8.63 16.10
C PRO A 287 -10.37 -8.62 15.64
N TRP A 288 -10.04 -7.95 14.54
CA TRP A 288 -8.73 -8.09 13.88
C TRP A 288 -7.64 -7.15 14.38
N LYS A 289 -8.07 -6.11 15.10
CA LYS A 289 -7.27 -5.08 15.74
C LYS A 289 -5.91 -5.52 16.29
N GLN A 290 -5.88 -6.58 17.10
CA GLN A 290 -4.64 -7.05 17.74
C GLN A 290 -3.62 -7.59 16.73
N TRP A 291 -4.02 -8.52 15.87
CA TRP A 291 -3.09 -9.07 14.87
C TRP A 291 -2.78 -8.07 13.77
N GLY A 292 -3.71 -7.17 13.42
CA GLY A 292 -3.50 -6.12 12.43
C GLY A 292 -2.36 -5.18 12.85
N GLN A 293 -2.38 -4.71 14.11
CA GLN A 293 -1.30 -3.89 14.66
C GLN A 293 0.02 -4.66 14.77
N LYS A 294 -0.03 -5.92 15.22
CA LYS A 294 1.16 -6.77 15.30
C LYS A 294 1.79 -7.00 13.93
N LEU A 295 0.97 -7.25 12.90
CA LEU A 295 1.41 -7.42 11.52
C LEU A 295 1.99 -6.12 10.95
N MET A 296 1.34 -4.98 11.23
CA MET A 296 1.84 -3.67 10.84
C MET A 296 3.24 -3.42 11.40
N LEU A 297 3.41 -3.62 12.71
CA LEU A 297 4.70 -3.50 13.40
C LEU A 297 5.75 -4.44 12.81
N PHE A 298 5.37 -5.69 12.50
CA PHE A 298 6.25 -6.66 11.87
C PHE A 298 6.72 -6.16 10.49
N LEU A 299 5.80 -5.74 9.63
CA LEU A 299 6.14 -5.25 8.28
C LEU A 299 7.04 -4.02 8.32
N LEU A 300 6.80 -3.09 9.25
CA LEU A 300 7.63 -1.90 9.45
C LEU A 300 9.07 -2.29 9.79
N LYS A 301 9.26 -3.16 10.79
CA LYS A 301 10.58 -3.66 11.21
C LYS A 301 11.33 -4.36 10.08
N HIS A 302 10.60 -4.92 9.11
CA HIS A 302 11.14 -5.58 7.92
C HIS A 302 11.22 -4.67 6.68
N GLY A 303 11.16 -3.35 6.85
CA GLY A 303 11.47 -2.36 5.81
C GLY A 303 10.28 -1.92 4.95
N ALA A 304 9.04 -2.16 5.39
CA ALA A 304 7.88 -1.51 4.80
C ALA A 304 7.94 0.01 4.99
N ASP A 305 7.42 0.75 4.02
CA ASP A 305 7.45 2.20 4.05
C ASP A 305 6.30 2.75 4.91
N TYR A 306 6.64 3.35 6.05
CA TYR A 306 5.68 3.93 6.98
C TYR A 306 4.86 5.08 6.37
N GLU A 307 5.35 5.74 5.32
CA GLU A 307 4.59 6.79 4.62
C GLU A 307 3.38 6.22 3.86
N THR A 308 3.32 4.90 3.68
CA THR A 308 2.20 4.21 3.02
C THR A 308 1.07 3.82 3.97
N ILE A 309 1.21 4.10 5.28
CA ILE A 309 0.16 3.86 6.29
C ILE A 309 -1.09 4.69 5.96
N CYS A 310 -0.95 5.84 5.31
CA CYS A 310 -2.09 6.66 4.87
C CYS A 310 -1.85 7.29 3.49
N PRO A 311 -2.91 7.75 2.78
CA PRO A 311 -2.77 8.55 1.58
C PRO A 311 -1.87 9.74 1.87
N LYS A 312 -1.13 10.19 0.85
CA LYS A 312 -0.14 11.27 0.93
C LYS A 312 -0.68 12.60 1.51
N SER A 313 -2.00 12.80 1.56
CA SER A 313 -2.61 14.00 2.16
C SER A 313 -2.66 13.95 3.69
N LYS A 314 -2.58 12.76 4.29
CA LYS A 314 -2.66 12.57 5.74
C LYS A 314 -1.28 12.27 6.33
N SER A 315 -1.09 12.66 7.58
CA SER A 315 0.15 12.37 8.31
C SER A 315 0.08 10.95 8.92
N PRO A 316 1.06 10.07 8.63
CA PRO A 316 1.09 8.71 9.20
C PRO A 316 1.07 8.68 10.73
N LEU A 317 1.64 9.72 11.37
CA LEU A 317 1.65 9.85 12.82
C LEU A 317 0.26 10.10 13.39
N HIS A 318 -0.52 10.97 12.75
CA HIS A 318 -1.90 11.26 13.17
C HIS A 318 -2.75 10.01 13.05
N ARG A 319 -2.55 9.23 11.99
CA ARG A 319 -3.26 7.97 11.82
C ARG A 319 -2.86 6.91 12.85
N ALA A 320 -1.57 6.78 13.17
CA ALA A 320 -1.10 5.89 14.24
C ALA A 320 -1.65 6.31 15.61
N MET A 321 -1.81 7.61 15.85
CA MET A 321 -2.44 8.15 17.05
C MET A 321 -3.92 7.80 17.13
N GLU A 322 -4.69 7.97 16.05
CA GLU A 322 -6.10 7.56 15.99
C GLU A 322 -6.27 6.07 16.28
N ILE A 323 -5.42 5.22 15.71
CA ILE A 323 -5.42 3.78 15.97
C ILE A 323 -5.17 3.53 17.45
N GLY A 324 -4.14 4.17 18.02
CA GLY A 324 -3.77 4.01 19.43
C GLY A 324 -4.86 4.45 20.40
N LEU A 325 -5.54 5.55 20.13
CA LEU A 325 -6.68 6.04 20.92
C LEU A 325 -7.86 5.06 20.88
N LYS A 326 -8.15 4.48 19.70
CA LYS A 326 -9.17 3.44 19.59
C LYS A 326 -8.72 2.12 20.22
N SER A 327 -7.42 1.85 20.25
CA SER A 327 -6.86 0.56 20.66
C SER A 327 -6.31 0.42 22.05
N ASP A 328 -6.16 1.53 22.75
CA ASP A 328 -5.43 1.57 24.01
C ASP A 328 -4.01 0.97 23.89
N SER A 329 -3.44 1.02 22.67
CA SER A 329 -2.06 0.61 22.40
C SER A 329 -1.39 1.63 21.50
N PHE A 330 -0.41 2.32 22.07
CA PHE A 330 0.40 3.31 21.37
C PHE A 330 1.67 2.71 20.76
N ASP A 331 1.75 1.38 20.62
CA ASP A 331 3.00 0.72 20.21
C ASP A 331 3.38 1.02 18.76
N LEU A 332 2.39 1.14 17.86
CA LEU A 332 2.60 1.63 16.51
C LEU A 332 3.17 3.06 16.52
N LEU A 333 2.58 3.96 17.32
CA LEU A 333 3.05 5.33 17.42
C LEU A 333 4.48 5.42 18.00
N LYS A 334 4.79 4.62 19.04
CA LYS A 334 6.14 4.50 19.61
C LYS A 334 7.17 4.08 18.58
N GLU A 335 6.87 3.03 17.82
CA GLU A 335 7.75 2.49 16.78
C GLU A 335 8.03 3.56 15.71
N LEU A 336 6.99 4.27 15.25
CA LEU A 336 7.14 5.36 14.28
C LEU A 336 8.01 6.50 14.82
N LEU A 337 7.75 6.95 16.05
CA LEU A 337 8.49 8.05 16.68
C LEU A 337 9.96 7.71 16.94
N SER A 338 10.26 6.47 17.30
CA SER A 338 11.62 6.04 17.64
C SER A 338 12.48 5.75 16.41
N ASN A 339 11.89 5.13 15.37
CA ASN A 339 12.69 4.54 14.29
C ASN A 339 12.56 5.26 12.93
N TYR A 340 11.51 6.06 12.71
CA TYR A 340 11.21 6.61 11.38
C TYR A 340 11.11 8.14 11.37
N VAL A 341 10.59 8.73 12.44
CA VAL A 341 10.32 10.16 12.51
C VAL A 341 11.56 10.92 12.97
N LYS A 342 12.03 11.84 12.12
CA LYS A 342 13.07 12.79 12.52
C LYS A 342 12.51 13.78 13.56
N PRO A 343 13.33 14.28 14.51
CA PRO A 343 12.87 15.21 15.54
C PRO A 343 12.15 16.47 15.01
N ASN A 344 12.52 16.94 13.82
CA ASN A 344 11.89 18.09 13.17
C ASN A 344 10.49 17.82 12.58
N LYS A 345 10.08 16.56 12.49
CA LYS A 345 8.76 16.11 11.99
C LYS A 345 7.77 15.81 13.11
N LEU A 346 8.15 15.99 14.38
CA LEU A 346 7.28 15.72 15.55
C LEU A 346 6.07 16.67 15.61
N ASN A 347 6.28 17.93 15.22
CA ASN A 347 5.26 18.98 15.21
C ASN A 347 4.49 19.05 13.87
N GLN A 348 4.33 17.91 13.18
CA GLN A 348 3.46 17.86 12.02
C GLN A 348 2.02 18.22 12.41
N ILE A 349 1.33 18.86 11.47
CA ILE A 349 -0.08 19.19 11.57
C ILE A 349 -0.87 18.39 10.53
N ASP A 350 -2.13 18.10 10.83
CA ASP A 350 -3.08 17.49 9.88
C ASP A 350 -3.72 18.54 8.94
N GLU A 351 -4.73 18.11 8.18
CA GLU A 351 -5.48 18.96 7.23
C GLU A 351 -6.28 20.10 7.91
N ASN A 352 -6.42 20.08 9.24
CA ASN A 352 -7.10 21.11 10.05
C ASN A 352 -6.12 21.93 10.91
N GLY A 353 -4.82 21.78 10.67
CA GLY A 353 -3.78 22.41 11.50
C GLY A 353 -3.58 21.75 12.87
N ASN A 354 -4.26 20.64 13.17
CA ASN A 354 -4.15 19.97 14.46
C ASN A 354 -2.81 19.23 14.56
N THR A 355 -2.14 19.38 15.69
CA THR A 355 -1.01 18.51 16.07
C THR A 355 -1.50 17.20 16.69
N LEU A 356 -0.59 16.23 16.90
CA LEU A 356 -0.90 15.00 17.64
C LEU A 356 -1.52 15.27 19.03
N LEU A 357 -1.10 16.34 19.69
CA LEU A 357 -1.63 16.71 21.01
C LEU A 357 -3.07 17.23 20.91
N HIS A 358 -3.42 17.95 19.84
CA HIS A 358 -4.82 18.35 19.60
C HIS A 358 -5.70 17.12 19.41
N LEU A 359 -5.26 16.13 18.62
CA LEU A 359 -5.99 14.88 18.46
C LEU A 359 -6.18 14.16 19.80
N ALA A 360 -5.12 14.05 20.61
CA ALA A 360 -5.20 13.47 21.95
C ALA A 360 -6.26 14.18 22.81
N CYS A 361 -6.23 15.52 22.85
CA CYS A 361 -7.11 16.32 23.69
C CYS A 361 -8.57 16.29 23.20
N SER A 362 -8.79 16.17 21.89
CA SER A 362 -10.13 16.09 21.30
C SER A 362 -10.84 14.75 21.58
N ASP A 363 -10.09 13.72 21.95
CA ASP A 363 -10.64 12.39 22.19
C ASP A 363 -11.42 12.35 23.51
N LYS A 364 -12.47 11.52 23.54
CA LYS A 364 -13.35 11.37 24.72
C LYS A 364 -13.18 10.01 25.41
N SER A 365 -12.24 9.18 24.96
CA SER A 365 -12.01 7.86 25.54
C SER A 365 -11.18 7.94 26.83
N ALA A 366 -11.21 6.86 27.61
CA ALA A 366 -10.37 6.72 28.80
C ALA A 366 -8.86 6.71 28.49
N THR A 367 -8.47 6.51 27.22
CA THR A 367 -7.07 6.43 26.79
C THR A 367 -6.42 7.80 26.61
N ARG A 368 -7.23 8.87 26.57
CA ARG A 368 -6.76 10.26 26.36
C ARG A 368 -5.62 10.65 27.29
N THR A 369 -5.80 10.49 28.60
CA THR A 369 -4.79 10.90 29.60
C THR A 369 -3.47 10.16 29.38
N THR A 370 -3.53 8.87 29.05
CA THR A 370 -2.34 8.06 28.70
C THR A 370 -1.67 8.61 27.45
N ALA A 371 -2.45 8.96 26.43
CA ALA A 371 -1.96 9.52 25.18
C ALA A 371 -1.28 10.89 25.38
N ILE A 372 -1.90 11.79 26.16
CA ILE A 372 -1.34 13.11 26.49
C ILE A 372 -0.01 12.95 27.23
N LYS A 373 0.05 12.12 28.28
CA LYS A 373 1.29 11.85 29.03
C LYS A 373 2.38 11.25 28.13
N PHE A 374 2.00 10.33 27.25
CA PHE A 374 2.91 9.74 26.28
C PHE A 374 3.53 10.81 25.35
N LEU A 375 2.71 11.70 24.80
CA LEU A 375 3.14 12.77 23.90
C LEU A 375 4.02 13.82 24.61
N LEU A 376 3.68 14.19 25.85
CA LEU A 376 4.46 15.16 26.63
C LEU A 376 5.92 14.73 26.85
N ASN A 377 6.16 13.42 26.91
CA ASN A 377 7.51 12.87 27.03
C ASN A 377 8.36 12.99 25.75
N HIS A 378 7.77 13.41 24.61
CA HIS A 378 8.42 13.42 23.30
C HIS A 378 8.82 14.82 22.78
N ASN A 379 9.09 15.80 23.64
CA ASN A 379 9.56 17.16 23.27
C ASN A 379 8.69 17.88 22.23
N LEU A 380 7.40 17.56 22.17
CA LEU A 380 6.46 18.24 21.30
C LEU A 380 6.31 19.71 21.69
N ASP A 381 6.10 20.56 20.67
CA ASP A 381 5.71 21.94 20.90
C ASP A 381 4.24 22.00 21.27
N ILE A 382 4.00 22.30 22.54
CA ILE A 382 2.67 22.35 23.14
C ILE A 382 1.99 23.72 22.95
N MET A 383 2.72 24.70 22.40
CA MET A 383 2.23 26.07 22.19
C MET A 383 1.68 26.30 20.77
N LEU A 384 1.73 25.27 19.92
CA LEU A 384 1.21 25.35 18.56
C LEU A 384 -0.31 25.47 18.57
N LYS A 385 -0.81 26.31 17.66
CA LYS A 385 -2.22 26.53 17.43
C LYS A 385 -2.67 25.82 16.17
N ASN A 386 -3.89 25.27 16.20
CA ASN A 386 -4.55 24.76 15.00
C ASN A 386 -5.04 25.90 14.07
N ASP A 387 -5.69 25.55 12.96
CA ASP A 387 -6.19 26.54 11.99
C ASP A 387 -7.30 27.45 12.56
N VAL A 388 -7.95 27.03 13.64
CA VAL A 388 -8.95 27.81 14.39
C VAL A 388 -8.28 28.79 15.37
N GLY A 389 -6.97 28.67 15.59
CA GLY A 389 -6.19 29.51 16.51
C GLY A 389 -6.18 29.00 17.95
N GLU A 390 -6.66 27.78 18.18
CA GLU A 390 -6.76 27.13 19.48
C GLU A 390 -5.50 26.31 19.78
N MET A 391 -5.04 26.33 21.02
CA MET A 391 -4.03 25.40 21.52
C MET A 391 -4.65 24.08 21.97
N ALA A 392 -3.88 22.99 21.98
CA ALA A 392 -4.40 21.66 22.30
C ALA A 392 -5.16 21.57 23.64
N HIS A 393 -4.71 22.27 24.68
CA HIS A 393 -5.36 22.26 25.99
C HIS A 393 -6.71 23.01 26.01
N GLU A 394 -6.95 23.91 25.05
CA GLU A 394 -8.21 24.67 24.93
C GLU A 394 -9.35 23.79 24.39
N LEU A 395 -9.03 22.66 23.77
CA LEU A 395 -10.00 21.64 23.36
C LEU A 395 -10.58 20.85 24.54
N LEU A 396 -9.98 20.95 25.73
CA LEU A 396 -10.43 20.26 26.94
C LEU A 396 -11.41 21.11 27.75
N PRO A 397 -12.39 20.50 28.44
CA PRO A 397 -13.26 21.20 29.38
C PRO A 397 -12.47 21.95 30.46
N GLU A 398 -12.98 23.09 30.96
CA GLU A 398 -12.30 23.90 31.98
C GLU A 398 -11.99 23.15 33.27
N GLU A 399 -12.87 22.24 33.66
CA GLU A 399 -12.74 21.44 34.88
C GLU A 399 -11.85 20.19 34.70
N ASP A 400 -11.39 19.91 33.48
CA ASP A 400 -10.62 18.70 33.16
C ASP A 400 -9.21 18.75 33.77
N GLU A 401 -8.83 17.68 34.47
CA GLU A 401 -7.51 17.57 35.10
C GLU A 401 -6.37 17.55 34.07
N ASP A 402 -6.62 17.00 32.87
CA ASP A 402 -5.63 17.02 31.78
C ASP A 402 -5.38 18.46 31.29
N ARG A 403 -6.41 19.32 31.34
CA ARG A 403 -6.28 20.75 30.99
C ARG A 403 -5.41 21.49 31.98
N LYS A 404 -5.68 21.31 33.28
CA LYS A 404 -4.88 21.92 34.37
C LYS A 404 -3.42 21.49 34.28
N MET A 405 -3.17 20.20 34.05
CA MET A 405 -1.83 19.64 33.87
C MET A 405 -1.11 20.30 32.68
N LEU A 406 -1.77 20.41 31.52
CA LEU A 406 -1.17 21.03 30.34
C LEU A 406 -0.88 22.53 30.56
N GLN A 407 -1.79 23.25 31.21
CA GLN A 407 -1.59 24.67 31.54
C GLN A 407 -0.38 24.90 32.46
N GLU A 408 -0.19 24.05 33.46
CA GLU A 408 1.00 24.12 34.33
C GLU A 408 2.28 23.89 33.54
N ILE A 409 2.33 22.88 32.66
CA ILE A 409 3.52 22.60 31.84
C ILE A 409 3.81 23.75 30.87
N ILE A 410 2.77 24.33 30.27
CA ILE A 410 2.84 25.53 29.43
C ILE A 410 3.47 26.68 30.20
N TYR A 411 2.97 26.95 31.41
CA TYR A 411 3.48 28.00 32.29
C TYR A 411 4.97 27.78 32.61
N GLN A 412 5.36 26.57 33.03
CA GLN A 412 6.75 26.22 33.32
C GLN A 412 7.67 26.40 32.11
N LYS A 413 7.24 25.97 30.91
CA LYS A 413 8.05 26.15 29.69
C LYS A 413 8.22 27.63 29.34
N ALA A 414 7.18 28.44 29.52
CA ALA A 414 7.26 29.89 29.27
C ALA A 414 8.24 30.58 30.22
N CYS A 415 8.17 30.30 31.53
CA CYS A 415 9.11 30.82 32.53
C CYS A 415 10.56 30.45 32.20
N ASN A 416 10.82 29.18 31.87
CA ASN A 416 12.16 28.70 31.51
C ASN A 416 12.72 29.35 30.22
N ALA A 417 11.86 29.64 29.23
CA ALA A 417 12.28 30.32 28.00
C ALA A 417 12.69 31.78 28.26
N ILE A 418 12.00 32.45 29.18
CA ILE A 418 12.31 33.81 29.62
C ILE A 418 13.67 33.84 30.34
N GLU A 419 13.92 32.92 31.28
CA GLU A 419 15.19 32.82 32.02
C GLU A 419 16.39 32.58 31.10
N ARG A 420 16.26 31.69 30.10
CA ARG A 420 17.32 31.45 29.09
C ARG A 420 17.60 32.68 28.23
N THR A 421 16.59 33.49 27.95
CA THR A 421 16.75 34.73 27.18
C THR A 421 17.51 35.78 28.00
N ASN A 422 17.26 35.85 29.31
CA ASN A 422 17.98 36.72 30.23
C ASN A 422 19.46 36.31 30.40
N GLN A 423 19.76 35.01 30.47
CA GLN A 423 21.15 34.52 30.57
C GLN A 423 21.98 34.77 29.30
N LYS A 424 21.39 34.64 28.10
CA LYS A 424 22.08 34.93 26.82
C LYS A 424 22.39 36.42 26.63
N GLN A 425 21.60 37.32 27.22
CA GLN A 425 21.85 38.76 27.21
C GLN A 425 22.92 39.18 28.24
N ALA A 426 23.03 38.46 29.36
CA ALA A 426 24.06 38.71 30.37
C ALA A 426 25.49 38.34 29.89
N THR A 427 25.62 37.43 28.92
CA THR A 427 26.92 37.01 28.36
C THR A 427 27.37 37.82 27.12
N SER A 428 26.52 38.70 26.57
CA SER A 428 26.83 39.50 25.38
C SER A 428 26.99 41.01 25.62
N GLY A 429 27.09 41.46 26.87
CA GLY A 429 27.07 42.89 27.21
C GLY A 429 28.40 43.45 27.72
N ASN A 430 29.38 43.70 26.82
CA ASN A 430 30.43 44.69 27.10
C ASN A 430 30.82 45.44 25.81
N ALA A 431 29.94 46.32 25.34
CA ALA A 431 30.29 47.48 24.52
C ALA A 431 29.20 48.53 24.69
N GLY A 432 29.59 49.70 25.18
CA GLY A 432 28.70 50.70 25.75
C GLY A 432 27.83 51.45 24.76
N PHE A 433 26.82 52.14 25.28
CA PHE A 433 26.20 53.28 24.63
C PHE A 433 25.78 54.34 25.64
N THR A 434 26.08 55.58 25.27
CA THR A 434 25.70 56.82 25.93
C THR A 434 24.33 57.32 25.43
N LYS A 435 23.53 57.80 26.39
CA LYS A 435 22.59 58.93 26.30
C LYS A 435 21.53 58.92 25.17
N LEU A 436 20.36 58.35 25.49
CA LEU A 436 19.07 58.76 24.94
C LEU A 436 18.08 59.01 26.09
N GLU A 437 18.01 60.25 26.56
CA GLU A 437 16.92 60.75 27.39
C GLU A 437 15.97 61.54 26.50
N SER A 438 14.74 61.01 26.30
CA SER A 438 13.48 61.75 26.08
C SER A 438 12.45 60.93 25.28
N LYS A 439 11.96 59.83 25.88
CA LYS A 439 10.61 59.23 25.79
C LYS A 439 10.66 57.90 26.54
N GLY A 440 9.62 57.55 27.28
CA GLY A 440 9.59 56.49 28.30
C GLY A 440 10.01 55.10 27.79
N ILE A 441 11.32 54.82 27.82
CA ILE A 441 11.89 53.49 27.63
C ILE A 441 12.02 52.86 29.01
N ILE A 442 11.32 51.74 29.23
CA ILE A 442 11.56 50.89 30.40
C ILE A 442 12.90 50.20 30.14
N ASP A 443 13.93 50.65 30.85
CA ASP A 443 15.25 50.03 30.85
C ASP A 443 15.31 49.07 32.04
N LYS A 444 15.85 47.86 31.82
CA LYS A 444 16.09 46.86 32.86
C LYS A 444 16.92 47.43 34.04
N LYS A 445 17.66 48.52 33.83
CA LYS A 445 18.47 49.25 34.82
C LYS A 445 17.70 50.33 35.59
N TRP A 446 16.38 50.46 35.42
CA TRP A 446 15.63 51.41 36.25
C TRP A 446 15.82 51.07 37.73
N SER A 447 16.38 52.03 38.47
CA SER A 447 16.51 51.91 39.91
C SER A 447 15.14 51.86 40.55
N TYR A 448 15.07 51.23 41.73
CA TYR A 448 13.84 51.18 42.53
C TYR A 448 13.20 52.58 42.68
N THR A 449 13.97 53.61 43.00
CA THR A 449 13.48 54.99 43.13
C THR A 449 12.84 55.51 41.84
N ARG A 450 13.39 55.16 40.67
CA ARG A 450 12.85 55.55 39.38
C ARG A 450 11.53 54.84 39.08
N VAL A 451 11.42 53.54 39.40
CA VAL A 451 10.17 52.78 39.29
C VAL A 451 9.09 53.37 40.20
N GLN A 452 9.43 53.72 41.45
CA GLN A 452 8.48 54.29 42.39
C GLN A 452 7.96 55.67 41.95
N ASN A 453 8.84 56.52 41.41
CA ASN A 453 8.43 57.81 40.84
C ASN A 453 7.52 57.61 39.62
N TRP A 454 7.84 56.67 38.73
CA TRP A 454 7.00 56.35 37.58
C TRP A 454 5.62 55.81 38.00
N LEU A 455 5.55 54.95 39.01
CA LEU A 455 4.29 54.46 39.58
C LEU A 455 3.47 55.62 40.19
N ALA A 456 4.12 56.59 40.84
CA ALA A 456 3.46 57.78 41.35
C ALA A 456 2.87 58.63 40.20
N ASP A 457 3.64 58.86 39.14
CA ASP A 457 3.20 59.59 37.94
C ASP A 457 2.01 58.91 37.24
N CYS A 458 1.91 57.58 37.35
CA CYS A 458 0.78 56.79 36.83
C CYS A 458 -0.44 56.78 37.76
N GLY A 459 -0.41 57.51 38.88
CA GLY A 459 -1.48 57.54 39.87
C GLY A 459 -1.65 56.25 40.67
N LEU A 460 -0.58 55.44 40.79
CA LEU A 460 -0.52 54.17 41.53
C LEU A 460 0.23 54.30 42.87
N GLN A 461 0.31 55.53 43.41
CA GLN A 461 1.02 55.82 44.66
C GLN A 461 0.49 55.02 45.86
N HIS A 462 -0.82 54.74 45.91
CA HIS A 462 -1.44 53.95 46.98
C HIS A 462 -1.09 52.46 46.90
N CYS A 463 -0.60 52.00 45.75
CA CYS A 463 -0.15 50.63 45.51
C CYS A 463 1.34 50.43 45.75
N GLN A 464 2.09 51.49 46.06
CA GLN A 464 3.56 51.45 46.19
C GLN A 464 4.01 50.36 47.16
N GLU A 465 3.35 50.23 48.33
CA GLU A 465 3.62 49.17 49.32
C GLU A 465 3.54 47.75 48.76
N ARG A 466 2.58 47.49 47.86
CA ARG A 466 2.38 46.17 47.23
C ARG A 466 3.34 45.94 46.06
N LEU A 467 3.78 47.03 45.42
CA LEU A 467 4.71 47.02 44.29
C LEU A 467 6.15 47.32 44.69
N LYS A 468 6.48 47.31 45.99
CA LYS A 468 7.83 47.60 46.51
C LYS A 468 8.91 46.65 46.01
N GLN A 469 8.53 45.47 45.55
CA GLN A 469 9.48 44.47 45.06
C GLN A 469 9.69 44.53 43.54
N ILE A 470 8.99 45.42 42.85
CA ILE A 470 9.08 45.53 41.39
C ILE A 470 10.22 46.50 41.03
N GLU A 471 11.33 45.93 40.55
CA GLU A 471 12.43 46.67 39.96
C GLU A 471 12.25 46.83 38.44
N GLY A 472 13.10 47.63 37.80
CA GLY A 472 13.06 47.88 36.35
C GLY A 472 13.06 46.62 35.49
N SER A 473 13.82 45.61 35.90
CA SER A 473 13.89 44.29 35.27
C SER A 473 12.54 43.57 35.25
N LYS A 474 11.87 43.50 36.40
CA LYS A 474 10.55 42.87 36.57
C LYS A 474 9.46 43.61 35.80
N LEU A 475 9.55 44.94 35.74
CA LEU A 475 8.63 45.80 35.01
C LEU A 475 8.76 45.63 33.48
N TYR A 476 9.98 45.43 33.01
CA TYR A 476 10.27 45.05 31.62
C TYR A 476 9.74 43.65 31.28
N GLU A 477 9.88 42.68 32.18
CA GLU A 477 9.32 41.32 32.02
C GLU A 477 7.79 41.34 31.90
N LEU A 478 7.12 42.09 32.78
CA LEU A 478 5.67 42.29 32.72
C LEU A 478 5.23 42.92 31.39
N ARG A 479 6.02 43.83 30.81
CA ARG A 479 5.71 44.43 29.50
C ARG A 479 5.77 43.40 28.36
N ILE A 480 6.79 42.54 28.33
CA ILE A 480 6.89 41.48 27.32
C ILE A 480 5.74 40.49 27.49
N LEU A 481 5.46 40.09 28.72
CA LEU A 481 4.38 39.15 29.02
C LEU A 481 3.02 39.70 28.60
N GLN A 482 2.79 41.00 28.78
CA GLN A 482 1.58 41.68 28.33
C GLN A 482 1.35 41.56 26.82
N ASP A 483 2.42 41.57 26.01
CA ASP A 483 2.32 41.45 24.55
C ASP A 483 2.18 39.98 24.09
N GLN A 484 2.81 39.04 24.79
CA GLN A 484 2.83 37.63 24.40
C GLN A 484 1.64 36.83 24.94
N CYS A 485 1.24 37.09 26.19
CA CYS A 485 0.21 36.34 26.93
C CYS A 485 -0.60 37.27 27.85
N PRO A 486 -1.55 38.07 27.30
CA PRO A 486 -2.30 39.07 28.07
C PRO A 486 -3.05 38.48 29.28
N ASP A 487 -3.65 37.30 29.14
CA ASP A 487 -4.44 36.68 30.20
C ASP A 487 -3.58 36.26 31.40
N ILE A 488 -2.37 35.75 31.13
CA ILE A 488 -1.39 35.38 32.16
C ILE A 488 -0.85 36.64 32.85
N PHE A 489 -0.61 37.70 32.08
CA PHE A 489 -0.21 39.00 32.61
C PHE A 489 -1.23 39.54 33.63
N TYR A 490 -2.52 39.50 33.32
CA TYR A 490 -3.56 39.96 34.26
C TYR A 490 -3.64 39.07 35.51
N ARG A 491 -3.54 37.75 35.35
CA ARG A 491 -3.60 36.80 36.46
C ARG A 491 -2.41 36.96 37.43
N ILE A 492 -1.20 37.18 36.92
CA ILE A 492 -0.01 37.43 37.75
C ILE A 492 -0.17 38.71 38.57
N LEU A 493 -0.65 39.78 37.95
CA LEU A 493 -0.88 41.03 38.67
C LEU A 493 -1.96 40.87 39.75
N GLU A 494 -3.01 40.11 39.48
CA GLU A 494 -4.05 39.84 40.45
C GLU A 494 -3.55 38.99 41.63
N GLN A 495 -2.82 37.90 41.37
CA GLN A 495 -2.38 36.93 42.38
C GLN A 495 -1.15 37.41 43.17
N ASP A 496 -0.11 37.89 42.50
CA ASP A 496 1.19 38.15 43.14
C ASP A 496 1.26 39.55 43.75
N THR A 497 0.55 40.51 43.15
CA THR A 497 0.61 41.91 43.62
C THR A 497 -0.63 42.34 44.40
N GLN A 498 -1.66 41.48 44.47
CA GLN A 498 -2.93 41.75 45.13
C GLN A 498 -3.53 43.11 44.72
N LEU A 499 -3.29 43.55 43.48
CA LEU A 499 -3.82 44.81 42.98
C LEU A 499 -5.31 44.68 42.69
N GLY A 500 -6.07 45.74 42.97
CA GLY A 500 -7.46 45.80 42.50
C GLY A 500 -7.50 45.90 40.98
N PHE A 501 -8.55 45.35 40.37
CA PHE A 501 -8.71 45.31 38.90
C PHE A 501 -8.51 46.68 38.22
N VAL A 502 -9.00 47.77 38.83
CA VAL A 502 -8.82 49.14 38.31
C VAL A 502 -7.35 49.56 38.27
N ASP A 503 -6.56 49.16 39.27
CA ASP A 503 -5.14 49.48 39.36
C ASP A 503 -4.31 48.62 38.40
N ILE A 504 -4.73 47.36 38.19
CA ILE A 504 -4.16 46.47 37.17
C ILE A 504 -4.34 47.08 35.77
N LEU A 505 -5.54 47.59 35.45
CA LEU A 505 -5.79 48.24 34.16
C LEU A 505 -4.97 49.52 33.97
N LYS A 506 -4.81 50.32 35.02
CA LYS A 506 -3.95 51.51 34.99
C LYS A 506 -2.48 51.14 34.76
N LEU A 507 -1.97 50.12 35.47
CA LEU A 507 -0.61 49.62 35.28
C LEU A 507 -0.41 49.05 33.87
N SER A 508 -1.38 48.28 33.37
CA SER A 508 -1.42 47.75 32.01
C SER A 508 -1.36 48.86 30.95
N ALA A 509 -2.16 49.91 31.10
CA ALA A 509 -2.17 51.06 30.20
C ALA A 509 -0.84 51.85 30.27
N ALA A 510 -0.32 52.06 31.48
CA ALA A 510 0.96 52.72 31.70
C ALA A 510 2.13 51.95 31.05
N LEU A 511 2.16 50.63 31.20
CA LEU A 511 3.16 49.77 30.55
C LEU A 511 3.08 49.84 29.02
N ARG A 512 1.87 49.85 28.44
CA ARG A 512 1.69 49.98 26.98
C ARG A 512 2.19 51.30 26.42
N ASN A 513 2.16 52.36 27.21
CA ASN A 513 2.69 53.67 26.81
C ASN A 513 4.22 53.75 26.90
N CYS A 514 4.87 52.73 27.46
CA CYS A 514 6.31 52.60 27.49
C CYS A 514 6.81 51.75 26.31
N VAL A 515 7.79 52.26 25.57
CA VAL A 515 8.40 51.53 24.45
C VAL A 515 9.54 50.67 25.02
N PRO A 516 9.52 49.33 24.88
CA PRO A 516 10.67 48.51 25.25
C PRO A 516 11.86 48.89 24.35
N GLU A 517 13.06 48.97 24.93
CA GLU A 517 14.27 49.37 24.23
C GLU A 517 14.41 48.60 22.90
N PRO A 518 14.49 49.27 21.74
CA PRO A 518 14.59 48.56 20.47
C PRO A 518 15.87 47.74 20.45
N LYS A 519 15.76 46.46 20.08
CA LYS A 519 16.93 45.66 19.72
C LYS A 519 17.62 46.38 18.55
N LEU A 520 18.77 46.98 18.79
CA LEU A 520 19.66 47.40 17.70
C LEU A 520 19.97 46.15 16.85
N PRO A 521 20.01 46.30 15.50
CA PRO A 521 20.21 45.19 14.58
C PRO A 521 21.51 44.43 14.82
#